data_AF-A0A6P7TRC0-F1
#
_entry.id   AF-A0A6P7TRC0-F1
#
_cell.length_a   1.000
_cell.length_b   1.000
_cell.length_c   1.000
_cell.angle_alpha   90.00
_cell.angle_beta   90.00
_cell.angle_gamma   90.00
#
_symmetry.space_group_name_H-M   'P 1'
#
loop_
_entity.id
_entity.type
_entity.pdbx_description
1 polymer ?
#
loop_
_entity_poly.entity_id
_entity_poly.type
_entity_poly.pdbx_seq_one_letter_code
_entity_poly.pdbx_strand_id
1 'polypeptide(L)'
;MWINVLAFLIKIAYNNLTEKIQNLEQTKSSQCQQKEEIVDFESLLKRMKMNVNKRQIRIKDFFQEFDELRHGVVTREQFRRLLSQLGFSKLGAMDISDKEFNCLYEKYAASDSRFICWTKFENDMNFDSRLESNGIETNEDGNEKDLDSQKIPFCNIGNNYDYRMLIDTFEKLNKDVRQRGLNVRFVFQDFDRLNSGYITRGQFGRCLSLLDIKVSQCEQNLLEIALCNSKGFNYNEFLSRIEPIVHPKYMYPELLEAKNATNKEKCNENYAPSSLKDTISEIRLLVDFLRIRN
;
A
#
# COMPACT_ATOMS: atom_id res chain seq x y z
N MET A 1 40.24 -81.19 17.24
CA MET A 1 40.76 -79.82 17.29
C MET A 1 40.30 -78.95 16.12
N TRP A 2 40.41 -79.41 14.87
CA TRP A 2 40.08 -78.63 13.67
C TRP A 2 38.61 -78.17 13.55
N ILE A 3 37.64 -78.95 14.03
CA ILE A 3 36.21 -78.58 13.99
C ILE A 3 35.92 -77.34 14.86
N ASN A 4 36.52 -77.25 16.05
CA ASN A 4 36.34 -76.10 16.95
C ASN A 4 37.03 -74.85 16.40
N VAL A 5 38.18 -75.02 15.73
CA VAL A 5 38.88 -73.92 15.04
C VAL A 5 38.06 -73.42 13.85
N LEU A 6 37.48 -74.32 13.06
CA LEU A 6 36.62 -73.97 11.93
C LEU A 6 35.34 -73.23 12.39
N ALA A 7 34.69 -73.71 13.45
CA ALA A 7 33.52 -73.06 14.03
C ALA A 7 33.84 -71.65 14.57
N PHE A 8 35.02 -71.47 15.17
CA PHE A 8 35.49 -70.17 15.64
C PHE A 8 35.74 -69.20 14.48
N LEU A 9 36.38 -69.67 13.40
CA LEU A 9 36.62 -68.87 12.19
C LEU A 9 35.32 -68.48 11.48
N ILE A 10 34.35 -69.40 11.39
CA ILE A 10 33.02 -69.11 10.82
C ILE A 10 32.30 -68.05 11.67
N LYS A 11 32.40 -68.12 13.00
CA LYS A 11 31.79 -67.14 13.90
C LYS A 11 32.41 -65.75 13.78
N ILE A 12 33.74 -65.67 13.62
CA ILE A 12 34.44 -64.41 13.33
C ILE A 12 34.00 -63.85 11.97
N ALA A 13 33.96 -64.69 10.94
CA ALA A 13 33.55 -64.27 9.59
C ALA A 13 32.10 -63.76 9.59
N TYR A 14 31.20 -64.45 10.30
CA TYR A 14 29.81 -64.04 10.46
C TYR A 14 29.69 -62.68 11.16
N ASN A 15 30.34 -62.50 12.30
CA ASN A 15 30.31 -61.24 13.05
C ASN A 15 30.86 -60.06 12.23
N ASN A 16 31.98 -60.27 11.53
CA ASN A 16 32.56 -59.26 10.64
C ASN A 16 31.60 -58.90 9.49
N LEU A 17 30.87 -59.88 8.95
CA LEU A 17 29.87 -59.64 7.91
C LEU A 17 28.68 -58.85 8.47
N THR A 18 28.23 -59.17 9.69
CA THR A 18 27.11 -58.48 10.37
C THR A 18 27.46 -57.03 10.67
N GLU A 19 28.67 -56.76 11.18
CA GLU A 19 29.16 -55.39 11.38
C GLU A 19 29.26 -54.63 10.06
N LYS A 20 29.71 -55.27 8.98
CA LYS A 20 29.78 -54.65 7.65
C LYS A 20 28.39 -54.30 7.12
N ILE A 21 27.39 -55.16 7.35
CA ILE A 21 25.99 -54.91 6.97
C ILE A 21 25.40 -53.76 7.81
N GLN A 22 25.61 -53.74 9.13
CA GLN A 22 25.16 -52.62 9.98
C GLN A 22 25.80 -51.29 9.59
N ASN A 23 27.09 -51.28 9.26
CA ASN A 23 27.78 -50.08 8.76
C ASN A 23 27.27 -49.65 7.37
N LEU A 24 26.90 -50.61 6.50
CA LEU A 24 26.27 -50.34 5.20
C LEU A 24 24.84 -49.79 5.35
N GLU A 25 24.09 -50.24 6.36
CA GLU A 25 22.76 -49.71 6.69
C GLU A 25 22.86 -48.32 7.33
N GLN A 26 23.80 -48.09 8.25
CA GLN A 26 24.08 -46.78 8.83
C GLN A 26 24.60 -45.78 7.78
N THR A 27 25.40 -46.23 6.81
CA THR A 27 25.83 -45.39 5.68
C THR A 27 24.71 -45.16 4.67
N LYS A 28 23.80 -46.11 4.40
CA LYS A 28 22.56 -45.86 3.63
C LYS A 28 21.61 -44.89 4.33
N SER A 29 21.48 -44.98 5.65
CA SER A 29 20.69 -44.05 6.48
C SER A 29 21.34 -42.67 6.61
N SER A 30 22.67 -42.57 6.51
CA SER A 30 23.40 -41.28 6.51
C SER A 30 23.49 -40.68 5.10
N GLN A 31 23.55 -41.50 4.05
CA GLN A 31 23.52 -41.07 2.64
C GLN A 31 22.13 -40.65 2.16
N CYS A 32 21.04 -41.05 2.83
CA CYS A 32 19.69 -40.60 2.47
C CYS A 32 19.29 -39.22 3.04
N GLN A 33 20.15 -38.55 3.83
CA GLN A 33 19.86 -37.23 4.41
C GLN A 33 20.81 -36.09 3.96
N GLN A 34 21.65 -36.31 2.95
CA GLN A 34 22.36 -35.23 2.27
C GLN A 34 22.11 -35.28 0.76
N LYS A 35 20.83 -35.18 0.39
CA LYS A 35 20.50 -34.53 -0.87
C LYS A 35 20.70 -33.04 -0.62
N GLU A 36 21.61 -32.39 -1.36
CA GLU A 36 21.55 -30.94 -1.53
C GLU A 36 20.21 -30.63 -2.16
N GLU A 37 19.21 -30.43 -1.31
CA GLU A 37 17.88 -30.02 -1.68
C GLU A 37 18.04 -28.57 -2.13
N ILE A 38 18.27 -28.40 -3.43
CA ILE A 38 18.30 -27.10 -4.09
C ILE A 38 16.94 -26.47 -3.79
N VAL A 39 16.93 -25.49 -2.88
CA VAL A 39 15.72 -24.74 -2.59
C VAL A 39 15.45 -23.91 -3.82
N ASP A 40 14.44 -24.33 -4.59
CA ASP A 40 13.95 -23.53 -5.69
C ASP A 40 13.23 -22.30 -5.12
N PHE A 41 13.94 -21.19 -5.12
CA PHE A 41 13.46 -19.91 -4.60
C PHE A 41 12.17 -19.48 -5.29
N GLU A 42 12.02 -19.77 -6.58
CA GLU A 42 10.84 -19.36 -7.34
C GLU A 42 9.59 -20.12 -6.90
N SER A 43 9.67 -21.44 -6.75
CA SER A 43 8.55 -22.22 -6.20
C SER A 43 8.25 -21.90 -4.74
N LEU A 44 9.27 -21.61 -3.92
CA LEU A 44 9.08 -21.14 -2.55
C LEU A 44 8.30 -19.82 -2.53
N LEU A 45 8.73 -18.84 -3.32
CA LEU A 45 8.10 -17.52 -3.43
C LEU A 45 6.66 -17.66 -3.94
N LYS A 46 6.43 -18.50 -4.97
CA LYS A 46 5.11 -18.80 -5.53
C LYS A 46 4.18 -19.41 -4.48
N ARG A 47 4.66 -20.36 -3.69
CA ARG A 47 3.89 -20.99 -2.61
C ARG A 47 3.56 -19.99 -1.51
N MET A 48 4.49 -19.11 -1.15
CA MET A 48 4.24 -18.03 -0.19
C MET A 48 3.19 -17.04 -0.72
N LYS A 49 3.34 -16.56 -1.96
CA LYS A 49 2.37 -15.70 -2.64
C LYS A 49 0.95 -16.28 -2.62
N MET A 50 0.81 -17.56 -2.98
CA MET A 50 -0.49 -18.23 -2.97
C MET A 50 -1.11 -18.24 -1.57
N ASN A 51 -0.33 -18.44 -0.51
CA ASN A 51 -0.83 -18.44 0.87
C ASN A 51 -1.24 -17.03 1.34
N VAL A 52 -0.44 -16.01 1.02
CA VAL A 52 -0.74 -14.60 1.31
C VAL A 52 -2.02 -14.18 0.62
N ASN A 53 -2.16 -14.50 -0.67
CA ASN A 53 -3.34 -14.17 -1.48
C ASN A 53 -4.59 -14.92 -1.01
N LYS A 54 -4.49 -16.22 -0.69
CA LYS A 54 -5.62 -16.99 -0.16
C LYS A 54 -6.16 -16.42 1.14
N ARG A 55 -5.27 -15.90 2.00
CA ARG A 55 -5.63 -15.38 3.32
C ARG A 55 -5.81 -13.86 3.34
N GLN A 56 -5.65 -13.20 2.19
CA GLN A 56 -5.77 -11.74 2.05
C GLN A 56 -4.92 -10.98 3.08
N ILE A 57 -3.68 -11.44 3.26
CA ILE A 57 -2.80 -10.87 4.29
C ILE A 57 -2.08 -9.66 3.72
N ARG A 58 -2.31 -8.50 4.32
CA ARG A 58 -1.56 -7.29 4.00
C ARG A 58 -0.23 -7.28 4.72
N ILE A 59 0.83 -7.67 4.00
CA ILE A 59 2.20 -7.79 4.54
C ILE A 59 2.64 -6.51 5.24
N LYS A 60 2.38 -5.35 4.63
CA LYS A 60 2.74 -4.04 5.17
C LYS A 60 2.32 -3.82 6.62
N ASP A 61 1.11 -4.23 6.98
CA ASP A 61 0.52 -3.93 8.29
C ASP A 61 1.32 -4.64 9.41
N PHE A 62 1.89 -5.81 9.12
CA PHE A 62 2.72 -6.57 10.06
C PHE A 62 4.14 -6.00 10.19
N PHE A 63 4.71 -5.50 9.08
CA PHE A 63 6.09 -5.01 9.09
C PHE A 63 6.20 -3.55 9.52
N GLN A 64 5.19 -2.73 9.25
CA GLN A 64 5.20 -1.30 9.55
C GLN A 64 5.28 -1.00 11.06
N GLU A 65 4.73 -1.87 11.91
CA GLU A 65 4.82 -1.72 13.37
C GLU A 65 6.25 -1.89 13.90
N PHE A 66 7.13 -2.60 13.18
CA PHE A 66 8.51 -2.85 13.59
C PHE A 66 9.52 -1.89 12.94
N ASP A 67 9.05 -1.00 12.07
CA ASP A 67 9.84 -0.02 11.33
C ASP A 67 9.24 1.38 11.48
N GLU A 68 9.26 1.89 12.72
CA GLU A 68 8.71 3.20 13.10
C GLU A 68 9.31 4.36 12.28
N LEU A 69 10.60 4.24 11.92
CA LEU A 69 11.34 5.23 11.13
C LEU A 69 11.13 5.08 9.61
N ARG A 70 10.37 4.06 9.18
CA ARG A 70 10.03 3.80 7.76
C ARG A 70 11.25 3.68 6.86
N HIS A 71 12.32 3.08 7.36
CA HIS A 71 13.53 2.84 6.58
C HIS A 71 13.39 1.65 5.62
N GLY A 72 12.29 0.90 5.73
CA GLY A 72 12.00 -0.28 4.92
C GLY A 72 12.82 -1.51 5.33
N VAL A 73 13.37 -1.54 6.55
CA VAL A 73 14.27 -2.61 7.03
C VAL A 73 13.86 -3.14 8.40
N VAL A 74 14.09 -4.44 8.63
CA VAL A 74 13.88 -5.13 9.92
C VAL A 74 15.04 -6.07 10.23
N THR A 75 15.23 -6.46 11.50
CA THR A 75 16.28 -7.43 11.85
C THR A 75 15.92 -8.86 11.43
N ARG A 76 16.92 -9.74 11.35
CA ARG A 76 16.73 -11.16 11.01
C ARG A 76 15.72 -11.87 11.91
N GLU A 77 15.82 -11.64 13.21
CA GLU A 77 14.96 -12.27 14.21
C GLU A 77 13.54 -11.71 14.15
N GLN A 78 13.39 -10.40 13.92
CA GLN A 78 12.09 -9.77 13.71
C GLN A 78 11.41 -10.34 12.47
N PHE A 79 12.12 -10.43 11.34
CA PHE A 79 11.60 -11.00 10.10
C PHE A 79 11.12 -12.45 10.29
N ARG A 80 11.87 -13.29 11.01
CA ARG A 80 11.46 -14.67 11.33
C ARG A 80 10.18 -14.75 12.16
N ARG A 81 10.04 -13.86 13.15
CA ARG A 81 8.83 -13.76 13.98
C ARG A 81 7.63 -13.28 13.17
N LEU A 82 7.83 -12.28 12.31
CA LEU A 82 6.81 -11.74 11.42
C LEU A 82 6.34 -12.78 10.42
N LEU A 83 7.25 -13.55 9.80
CA LEU A 83 6.86 -14.69 8.96
C LEU A 83 6.03 -15.72 9.72
N SER A 84 6.39 -16.01 10.98
CA SER A 84 5.61 -16.92 11.82
C SER A 84 4.18 -16.39 12.08
N GLN A 85 4.03 -15.08 12.33
CA GLN A 85 2.71 -14.41 12.48
C GLN A 85 1.90 -14.40 11.18
N LEU A 86 2.58 -14.25 10.04
CA LEU A 86 1.99 -14.40 8.71
C LEU A 86 1.60 -15.86 8.40
N GLY A 87 1.82 -16.79 9.33
CA GLY A 87 1.43 -18.20 9.21
C GLY A 87 2.43 -19.05 8.44
N PHE A 88 3.67 -18.56 8.28
CA PHE A 88 4.78 -19.31 7.70
C PHE A 88 5.59 -20.01 8.79
N SER A 89 4.95 -20.93 9.52
CA SER A 89 5.58 -21.73 10.57
C SER A 89 4.93 -23.12 10.64
N LYS A 90 5.56 -24.04 11.38
CA LYS A 90 5.04 -25.40 11.62
C LYS A 90 3.59 -25.46 12.12
N LEU A 91 3.14 -24.43 12.86
CA LEU A 91 1.78 -24.33 13.39
C LEU A 91 0.85 -23.49 12.48
N GLY A 92 1.40 -22.89 11.44
CA GLY A 92 0.70 -21.99 10.53
C GLY A 92 0.14 -22.67 9.28
N ALA A 93 -0.17 -21.86 8.27
CA ALA A 93 -0.71 -22.30 6.99
C ALA A 93 0.34 -22.96 6.09
N MET A 94 1.62 -22.67 6.31
CA MET A 94 2.73 -23.20 5.52
C MET A 94 3.96 -23.31 6.41
N ASP A 95 4.61 -24.49 6.43
CA ASP A 95 5.90 -24.63 7.09
C ASP A 95 7.01 -24.09 6.19
N ILE A 96 7.96 -23.37 6.80
CA ILE A 96 9.18 -22.89 6.15
C ILE A 96 10.37 -23.49 6.89
N SER A 97 11.19 -24.24 6.17
CA SER A 97 12.42 -24.83 6.71
C SER A 97 13.47 -23.75 6.99
N ASP A 98 14.40 -24.03 7.92
CA ASP A 98 15.51 -23.12 8.23
C ASP A 98 16.35 -22.78 7.00
N LYS A 99 16.49 -23.72 6.06
CA LYS A 99 17.20 -23.51 4.78
C LYS A 99 16.46 -22.54 3.86
N GLU A 100 15.14 -22.70 3.73
CA GLU A 100 14.27 -21.82 2.95
C GLU A 100 14.26 -20.40 3.53
N PHE A 101 14.24 -20.29 4.87
CA PHE A 101 14.36 -19.01 5.57
C PHE A 101 15.71 -18.33 5.31
N ASN A 102 16.82 -19.08 5.33
CA ASN A 102 18.13 -18.52 5.01
C ASN A 102 18.24 -18.08 3.54
N CYS A 103 17.59 -18.79 2.62
CA CYS A 103 17.52 -18.36 1.22
C CYS A 103 16.77 -17.03 1.05
N LEU A 104 15.63 -16.86 1.74
CA LEU A 104 14.91 -15.59 1.79
C LEU A 104 15.78 -14.48 2.39
N TYR A 105 16.52 -14.80 3.46
CA TYR A 105 17.42 -13.87 4.11
C TYR A 105 18.49 -13.33 3.17
N GLU A 106 19.18 -14.23 2.46
CA GLU A 106 20.25 -13.87 1.53
C GLU A 106 19.73 -13.02 0.37
N LYS A 107 18.52 -13.32 -0.12
CA LYS A 107 17.90 -12.57 -1.22
C LYS A 107 17.53 -11.13 -0.84
N TYR A 108 16.99 -10.95 0.37
CA TYR A 108 16.45 -9.66 0.83
C TYR A 108 17.36 -8.91 1.80
N ALA A 109 18.62 -9.35 1.95
CA ALA A 109 19.61 -8.67 2.78
C ALA A 109 19.79 -7.21 2.35
N ALA A 110 19.80 -6.31 3.33
CA ALA A 110 20.15 -4.91 3.12
C ALA A 110 21.67 -4.74 2.95
N SER A 111 22.12 -3.52 2.64
CA SER A 111 23.55 -3.17 2.58
C SER A 111 24.30 -3.57 3.86
N ASP A 112 23.62 -3.49 5.00
CA ASP A 112 24.05 -4.08 6.25
C ASP A 112 23.50 -5.51 6.38
N SER A 113 24.41 -6.49 6.38
CA SER A 113 24.12 -7.94 6.46
C SER A 113 23.40 -8.40 7.74
N ARG A 114 22.92 -7.49 8.60
CA ARG A 114 22.11 -7.77 9.80
C ARG A 114 20.63 -7.41 9.61
N PHE A 115 20.32 -6.65 8.57
CA PHE A 115 18.99 -6.13 8.30
C PHE A 115 18.45 -6.68 6.98
N ILE A 116 17.14 -6.76 6.88
CA ILE A 116 16.40 -7.29 5.73
C ILE A 116 15.49 -6.18 5.21
N CYS A 117 15.54 -5.91 3.91
CA CYS A 117 14.64 -4.97 3.24
C CYS A 117 13.25 -5.60 3.07
N TRP A 118 12.38 -5.44 4.06
CA TRP A 118 11.03 -5.99 4.01
C TRP A 118 10.16 -5.35 2.93
N THR A 119 10.48 -4.14 2.48
CA THR A 119 9.79 -3.47 1.35
C THR A 119 10.04 -4.17 0.02
N LYS A 120 11.26 -4.69 -0.20
CA LYS A 120 11.57 -5.52 -1.38
C LYS A 120 10.81 -6.84 -1.32
N PHE A 121 10.76 -7.45 -0.13
CA PHE A 121 9.96 -8.65 0.11
C PHE A 121 8.46 -8.40 -0.11
N GLU A 122 7.92 -7.27 0.37
CA GLU A 122 6.52 -6.86 0.14
C GLU A 122 6.25 -6.73 -1.36
N ASN A 123 7.12 -6.03 -2.10
CA ASN A 123 6.97 -5.85 -3.54
C ASN A 123 6.99 -7.19 -4.28
N ASP A 124 7.90 -8.08 -3.91
CA ASP A 124 7.98 -9.40 -4.54
C ASP A 124 6.79 -10.27 -4.18
N MET A 125 6.23 -10.17 -2.96
CA MET A 125 5.04 -10.91 -2.53
C MET A 125 3.74 -10.33 -3.10
N ASN A 126 3.68 -9.02 -3.30
CA ASN A 126 2.60 -8.34 -3.99
C ASN A 126 2.64 -8.74 -5.47
N PHE A 127 1.59 -9.41 -5.91
CA PHE A 127 1.51 -9.96 -7.25
C PHE A 127 1.50 -8.85 -8.31
N ASP A 128 2.64 -8.56 -8.94
CA ASP A 128 2.72 -7.74 -10.15
C ASP A 128 2.66 -8.65 -11.39
N SER A 129 1.49 -8.72 -12.03
CA SER A 129 1.30 -9.44 -13.28
C SER A 129 1.99 -8.79 -14.48
N ARG A 130 2.72 -7.68 -14.31
CA ARG A 130 3.49 -7.05 -15.40
C ARG A 130 4.72 -7.87 -15.82
N LEU A 131 5.24 -8.77 -14.98
CA LEU A 131 6.53 -9.42 -15.24
C LEU A 131 6.48 -10.67 -16.14
N GLU A 132 5.31 -11.27 -16.37
CA GLU A 132 5.21 -12.47 -17.25
C GLU A 132 4.69 -12.19 -18.65
N SER A 133 4.38 -10.92 -18.99
CA SER A 133 4.09 -10.52 -20.37
C SER A 133 5.17 -9.59 -20.90
N ASN A 134 6.01 -10.16 -21.78
CA ASN A 134 6.86 -9.51 -22.78
C ASN A 134 8.35 -9.38 -22.42
N GLY A 135 9.12 -10.33 -22.92
CA GLY A 135 10.34 -9.97 -23.63
C GLY A 135 9.98 -9.08 -24.82
N ILE A 136 9.96 -7.77 -24.60
CA ILE A 136 10.12 -6.76 -25.63
C ILE A 136 11.09 -5.73 -25.04
N GLU A 137 12.33 -5.83 -25.48
CA GLU A 137 13.32 -4.77 -25.34
C GLU A 137 12.77 -3.52 -26.06
N THR A 138 12.52 -2.45 -25.31
CA THR A 138 12.54 -1.10 -25.87
C THR A 138 13.16 -0.16 -24.85
N ASN A 139 14.45 0.07 -25.08
CA ASN A 139 15.13 1.36 -25.15
C ASN A 139 14.76 2.45 -24.13
N GLU A 140 15.82 2.91 -23.48
CA GLU A 140 15.98 4.19 -22.81
C GLU A 140 15.37 5.33 -23.65
N ASP A 141 14.48 6.11 -23.05
CA ASP A 141 14.54 7.57 -23.12
C ASP A 141 13.66 8.18 -22.03
N GLY A 142 14.28 9.05 -21.24
CA GLY A 142 13.65 9.73 -20.13
C GLY A 142 12.57 10.72 -20.58
N ASN A 143 11.53 10.84 -19.76
CA ASN A 143 10.93 12.11 -19.40
C ASN A 143 9.95 11.89 -18.24
N GLU A 144 10.32 12.42 -17.07
CA GLU A 144 9.43 12.67 -15.96
C GLU A 144 8.22 13.49 -16.43
N LYS A 145 7.02 13.02 -16.10
CA LYS A 145 5.90 13.90 -15.80
C LYS A 145 5.21 13.41 -14.54
N ASP A 146 5.30 14.27 -13.54
CA ASP A 146 4.57 14.21 -12.28
C ASP A 146 3.08 13.91 -12.51
N LEU A 147 2.64 12.77 -12.00
CA LEU A 147 1.24 12.52 -11.69
C LEU A 147 1.16 12.12 -10.22
N ASP A 148 0.68 13.08 -9.46
CA ASP A 148 0.27 13.04 -8.06
C ASP A 148 -0.27 11.65 -7.68
N SER A 149 0.59 10.88 -7.02
CA SER A 149 0.27 9.56 -6.50
C SER A 149 -0.60 9.71 -5.26
N GLN A 150 -1.89 10.01 -5.47
CA GLN A 150 -2.91 9.81 -4.45
C GLN A 150 -2.93 8.32 -4.10
N LYS A 151 -2.29 7.99 -2.98
CA LYS A 151 -2.29 6.65 -2.37
C LYS A 151 -3.73 6.22 -2.13
N ILE A 152 -4.23 5.32 -2.96
CA ILE A 152 -5.53 4.69 -2.82
C ILE A 152 -5.40 3.56 -1.79
N PRO A 153 -6.13 3.58 -0.66
CA PRO A 153 -6.23 2.43 0.22
C PRO A 153 -7.06 1.36 -0.49
N PHE A 154 -6.45 0.22 -0.80
CA PHE A 154 -7.16 -0.90 -1.44
C PHE A 154 -7.81 -1.81 -0.40
N CYS A 155 -9.07 -2.15 -0.64
CA CYS A 155 -9.67 -3.43 -0.23
C CYS A 155 -10.12 -4.22 -1.47
N ASN A 156 -9.73 -5.51 -1.48
CA ASN A 156 -10.37 -6.66 -2.11
C ASN A 156 -10.86 -6.55 -3.57
N ILE A 157 -9.95 -6.42 -4.54
CA ILE A 157 -10.25 -6.87 -5.90
C ILE A 157 -9.17 -7.86 -6.33
N GLY A 158 -9.57 -9.13 -6.41
CA GLY A 158 -8.69 -10.28 -6.62
C GLY A 158 -8.18 -10.47 -8.05
N ASN A 159 -8.56 -9.64 -9.02
CA ASN A 159 -8.10 -9.72 -10.42
C ASN A 159 -7.83 -8.34 -11.05
N ASN A 160 -6.83 -8.25 -11.92
CA ASN A 160 -6.45 -7.02 -12.63
C ASN A 160 -7.57 -6.50 -13.57
N TYR A 161 -8.36 -7.41 -14.17
CA TYR A 161 -9.54 -7.07 -14.99
C TYR A 161 -10.65 -6.38 -14.19
N ASP A 162 -10.88 -6.84 -12.97
CA ASP A 162 -11.90 -6.29 -12.08
C ASP A 162 -11.50 -4.88 -11.59
N TYR A 163 -10.21 -4.61 -11.40
CA TYR A 163 -9.75 -3.28 -10.97
C TYR A 163 -9.79 -2.23 -12.08
N ARG A 164 -9.40 -2.59 -13.31
CA ARG A 164 -9.57 -1.69 -14.47
C ARG A 164 -11.04 -1.37 -14.70
N MET A 165 -11.89 -2.39 -14.68
CA MET A 165 -13.33 -2.21 -14.78
C MET A 165 -13.89 -1.34 -13.65
N LEU A 166 -13.33 -1.42 -12.43
CA LEU A 166 -13.73 -0.56 -11.31
C LEU A 166 -13.39 0.91 -11.58
N ILE A 167 -12.17 1.17 -12.04
CA ILE A 167 -11.74 2.54 -12.41
C ILE A 167 -12.65 3.07 -13.51
N ASP A 168 -12.84 2.31 -14.59
CA ASP A 168 -13.68 2.71 -15.72
C ASP A 168 -15.14 2.98 -15.27
N THR A 169 -15.65 2.16 -14.36
CA THR A 169 -16.98 2.35 -13.76
C THR A 169 -17.05 3.67 -12.98
N PHE A 170 -16.07 3.97 -12.14
CA PHE A 170 -16.02 5.23 -11.39
C PHE A 170 -15.88 6.44 -12.30
N GLU A 171 -15.07 6.37 -13.36
CA GLU A 171 -14.92 7.45 -14.34
C GLU A 171 -16.22 7.73 -15.09
N LYS A 172 -16.92 6.66 -15.52
CA LYS A 172 -18.24 6.74 -16.15
C LYS A 172 -19.28 7.37 -15.21
N LEU A 173 -19.33 6.91 -13.96
CA LEU A 173 -20.22 7.47 -12.93
C LEU A 173 -19.94 8.95 -12.68
N ASN A 174 -18.67 9.32 -12.54
CA ASN A 174 -18.25 10.69 -12.31
C ASN A 174 -18.66 11.60 -13.47
N LYS A 175 -18.44 11.14 -14.71
CA LYS A 175 -18.86 11.87 -15.91
C LYS A 175 -20.38 12.08 -15.94
N ASP A 176 -21.16 11.05 -15.67
CA ASP A 176 -22.62 11.13 -15.68
C ASP A 176 -23.15 12.07 -14.58
N VAL A 177 -22.61 11.99 -13.37
CA VAL A 177 -22.97 12.86 -12.23
C VAL A 177 -22.62 14.32 -12.52
N ARG A 178 -21.43 14.59 -13.07
CA ARG A 178 -21.00 15.95 -13.44
C ARG A 178 -21.82 16.54 -14.57
N GLN A 179 -22.10 15.77 -15.62
CA GLN A 179 -22.86 16.24 -16.77
C GLN A 179 -24.31 16.57 -16.41
N ARG A 180 -24.91 15.78 -15.51
CA ARG A 180 -26.29 15.97 -15.07
C ARG A 180 -26.44 16.87 -13.85
N GLY A 181 -25.34 17.24 -13.19
CA GLY A 181 -25.37 18.01 -11.96
C GLY A 181 -26.15 17.32 -10.84
N LEU A 182 -26.05 15.99 -10.75
CA LEU A 182 -26.80 15.21 -9.76
C LEU A 182 -26.24 15.48 -8.37
N ASN A 183 -27.12 15.66 -7.39
CA ASN A 183 -26.71 15.68 -6.00
C ASN A 183 -26.81 14.28 -5.42
N VAL A 184 -25.75 13.50 -5.61
CA VAL A 184 -25.72 12.09 -5.20
C VAL A 184 -25.86 11.99 -3.69
N ARG A 185 -25.21 12.89 -2.94
CA ARG A 185 -25.20 12.87 -1.48
C ARG A 185 -26.58 12.84 -0.83
N PHE A 186 -27.51 13.68 -1.28
CA PHE A 186 -28.84 13.76 -0.65
C PHE A 186 -29.62 12.45 -0.74
N VAL A 187 -29.55 11.75 -1.88
CA VAL A 187 -30.25 10.47 -2.07
C VAL A 187 -29.76 9.43 -1.07
N PHE A 188 -28.45 9.39 -0.80
CA PHE A 188 -27.88 8.45 0.16
C PHE A 188 -28.19 8.82 1.62
N GLN A 189 -28.23 10.11 1.95
CA GLN A 189 -28.57 10.59 3.28
C GLN A 189 -30.00 10.23 3.69
N ASP A 190 -30.95 10.18 2.75
CA ASP A 190 -32.33 9.77 3.04
C ASP A 190 -32.42 8.32 3.58
N PHE A 191 -31.48 7.45 3.17
CA PHE A 191 -31.39 6.07 3.66
C PHE A 191 -30.56 5.91 4.92
N ASP A 192 -29.72 6.90 5.27
CA ASP A 192 -28.85 6.90 6.45
C ASP A 192 -29.27 7.98 7.46
N ARG A 193 -30.44 7.77 8.08
CA ARG A 193 -30.99 8.69 9.09
C ARG A 193 -30.08 8.93 10.30
N LEU A 194 -29.21 7.97 10.59
CA LEU A 194 -28.25 8.05 11.71
C LEU A 194 -26.94 8.72 11.28
N ASN A 195 -26.79 9.10 10.00
CA ASN A 195 -25.58 9.68 9.41
C ASN A 195 -24.32 8.87 9.77
N SER A 196 -24.46 7.55 9.75
CA SER A 196 -23.41 6.58 10.03
C SER A 196 -22.35 6.50 8.93
N GLY A 197 -22.66 6.96 7.71
CA GLY A 197 -21.85 6.80 6.51
C GLY A 197 -22.02 5.45 5.81
N TYR A 198 -22.96 4.63 6.26
CA TYR A 198 -23.18 3.27 5.75
C TYR A 198 -24.64 3.05 5.37
N ILE A 199 -24.85 2.33 4.26
CA ILE A 199 -26.18 1.85 3.84
C ILE A 199 -26.12 0.35 3.51
N THR A 200 -27.26 -0.32 3.47
CA THR A 200 -27.31 -1.74 3.07
C THR A 200 -27.11 -1.90 1.55
N ARG A 201 -26.66 -3.08 1.11
CA ARG A 201 -26.47 -3.40 -0.33
C ARG A 201 -27.74 -3.19 -1.15
N GLY A 202 -28.89 -3.62 -0.63
CA GLY A 202 -30.18 -3.42 -1.29
C GLY A 202 -30.60 -1.95 -1.37
N GLN A 203 -30.25 -1.12 -0.38
CA GLN A 203 -30.49 0.33 -0.43
C GLN A 203 -29.58 1.01 -1.45
N PHE A 204 -28.32 0.55 -1.60
CA PHE A 204 -27.40 1.07 -2.60
C PHE A 204 -27.96 0.94 -4.03
N GLY A 205 -28.43 -0.26 -4.40
CA GLY A 205 -29.07 -0.47 -5.72
C GLY A 205 -30.31 0.41 -5.93
N ARG A 206 -31.09 0.66 -4.87
CA ARG A 206 -32.23 1.61 -4.94
C ARG A 206 -31.77 3.05 -5.14
N CYS A 207 -30.68 3.48 -4.51
CA CYS A 207 -30.12 4.81 -4.70
C CYS A 207 -29.68 5.03 -6.15
N LEU A 208 -29.00 4.05 -6.76
CA LEU A 208 -28.61 4.11 -8.17
C LEU A 208 -29.83 4.21 -9.09
N SER A 209 -30.90 3.46 -8.77
CA SER A 209 -32.16 3.50 -9.51
C SER A 209 -32.88 4.86 -9.38
N LEU A 210 -32.88 5.45 -8.18
CA LEU A 210 -33.46 6.77 -7.92
C LEU A 210 -32.71 7.90 -8.65
N LEU A 211 -31.39 7.76 -8.77
CA LEU A 211 -30.55 8.70 -9.51
C LEU A 211 -30.64 8.49 -11.04
N ASP A 212 -31.36 7.46 -11.50
CA ASP A 212 -31.42 7.01 -12.89
C ASP A 212 -30.02 6.84 -13.50
N ILE A 213 -29.12 6.22 -12.74
CA ILE A 213 -27.76 5.92 -13.18
C ILE A 213 -27.75 4.47 -13.67
N LYS A 214 -27.42 4.29 -14.95
CA LYS A 214 -27.40 2.98 -15.60
C LYS A 214 -26.09 2.26 -15.32
N VAL A 215 -26.07 1.52 -14.22
CA VAL A 215 -24.99 0.61 -13.83
C VAL A 215 -25.43 -0.82 -14.13
N SER A 216 -24.60 -1.59 -14.82
CA SER A 216 -24.81 -3.02 -15.04
C SER A 216 -24.67 -3.79 -13.72
N GLN A 217 -25.29 -4.98 -13.64
CA GLN A 217 -25.22 -5.79 -12.42
C GLN A 217 -23.77 -6.18 -12.07
N CYS A 218 -22.91 -6.40 -13.08
CA CYS A 218 -21.49 -6.67 -12.87
C CYS A 218 -20.76 -5.48 -12.26
N GLU A 219 -20.96 -4.27 -12.78
CA GLU A 219 -20.39 -3.02 -12.25
C GLU A 219 -20.90 -2.75 -10.82
N GLN A 220 -22.19 -2.99 -10.54
CA GLN A 220 -22.75 -2.82 -9.19
C GLN A 220 -22.14 -3.81 -8.20
N ASN A 221 -22.03 -5.09 -8.56
CA ASN A 221 -21.41 -6.11 -7.71
C ASN A 221 -19.95 -5.76 -7.41
N LEU A 222 -19.25 -5.20 -8.39
CA LEU A 222 -17.87 -4.76 -8.26
C LEU A 222 -17.73 -3.60 -7.26
N LEU A 223 -18.61 -2.60 -7.34
CA LEU A 223 -18.69 -1.50 -6.38
C LEU A 223 -19.02 -2.02 -4.97
N GLU A 224 -19.94 -2.98 -4.87
CA GLU A 224 -20.29 -3.62 -3.60
C GLU A 224 -19.11 -4.36 -2.99
N ILE A 225 -18.34 -5.11 -3.79
CA ILE A 225 -17.13 -5.81 -3.33
C ILE A 225 -16.07 -4.81 -2.85
N ALA A 226 -15.88 -3.71 -3.59
CA ALA A 226 -14.88 -2.71 -3.27
C ALA A 226 -15.21 -1.90 -2.00
N LEU A 227 -16.48 -1.56 -1.79
CA LEU A 227 -16.89 -0.57 -0.78
C LEU A 227 -17.74 -1.15 0.38
N CYS A 228 -18.13 -2.42 0.35
CA CYS A 228 -18.80 -3.03 1.49
C CYS A 228 -17.82 -3.49 2.57
N ASN A 229 -18.17 -3.21 3.82
CA ASN A 229 -17.53 -3.77 5.00
C ASN A 229 -18.56 -4.54 5.87
N SER A 230 -18.17 -4.87 7.11
CA SER A 230 -19.06 -5.55 8.07
C SER A 230 -20.29 -4.73 8.49
N LYS A 231 -20.27 -3.40 8.32
CA LYS A 231 -21.37 -2.48 8.65
C LYS A 231 -22.31 -2.24 7.47
N GLY A 232 -21.84 -2.41 6.24
CA GLY A 232 -22.61 -2.17 5.02
C GLY A 232 -21.76 -1.54 3.92
N PHE A 233 -22.43 -0.98 2.92
CA PHE A 233 -21.81 -0.22 1.85
C PHE A 233 -21.40 1.17 2.33
N ASN A 234 -20.12 1.51 2.23
CA ASN A 234 -19.60 2.82 2.60
C ASN A 234 -19.87 3.84 1.49
N TYR A 235 -20.96 4.59 1.62
CA TYR A 235 -21.31 5.58 0.61
C TYR A 235 -20.51 6.89 0.75
N ASN A 236 -19.90 7.18 1.90
CA ASN A 236 -19.02 8.33 2.03
C ASN A 236 -17.75 8.18 1.18
N GLU A 237 -17.19 6.97 1.15
CA GLU A 237 -16.05 6.63 0.28
C GLU A 237 -16.46 6.59 -1.20
N PHE A 238 -17.68 6.15 -1.50
CA PHE A 238 -18.25 6.26 -2.84
C PHE A 238 -18.36 7.72 -3.30
N LEU A 239 -18.89 8.59 -2.45
CA LEU A 239 -19.07 10.01 -2.74
C LEU A 239 -17.73 10.74 -2.88
N SER A 240 -16.75 10.47 -2.02
CA SER A 240 -15.42 11.12 -2.10
C SER A 240 -14.73 10.84 -3.44
N ARG A 241 -15.01 9.68 -4.04
CA ARG A 241 -14.43 9.23 -5.30
C ARG A 241 -15.14 9.75 -6.54
N ILE A 242 -16.45 10.00 -6.45
CA ILE A 242 -17.28 10.53 -7.54
C ILE A 242 -17.32 12.06 -7.53
N GLU A 243 -17.47 12.64 -6.35
CA GLU A 243 -17.51 14.08 -6.09
C GLU A 243 -16.31 14.46 -5.21
N PRO A 244 -15.08 14.53 -5.74
CA PRO A 244 -13.97 15.05 -4.97
C PRO A 244 -14.32 16.47 -4.52
N ILE A 245 -14.28 16.72 -3.22
CA ILE A 245 -14.50 18.04 -2.64
C ILE A 245 -13.38 18.94 -3.18
N VAL A 246 -13.65 19.66 -4.26
CA VAL A 246 -12.76 20.72 -4.71
C VAL A 246 -12.95 21.84 -3.70
N HIS A 247 -12.11 21.87 -2.66
CA HIS A 247 -11.97 23.09 -1.88
C HIS A 247 -11.48 24.16 -2.84
N PRO A 248 -12.29 25.20 -3.14
CA PRO A 248 -11.83 26.28 -3.99
C PRO A 248 -10.52 26.80 -3.37
N LYS A 249 -9.49 26.92 -4.21
CA LYS A 249 -8.16 27.41 -3.81
C LYS A 249 -8.36 28.61 -2.88
N TYR A 250 -7.75 28.59 -1.71
CA TYR A 250 -7.84 29.70 -0.76
C TYR A 250 -7.15 30.93 -1.40
N MET A 251 -7.92 31.75 -2.14
CA MET A 251 -7.40 32.89 -2.90
C MET A 251 -7.06 34.09 -2.01
N TYR A 252 -7.33 34.04 -0.70
CA TYR A 252 -7.12 35.17 0.20
C TYR A 252 -5.68 35.73 0.20
N PRO A 253 -4.60 34.92 0.15
CA PRO A 253 -3.25 35.42 0.03
C PRO A 253 -3.03 36.22 -1.27
N GLU A 254 -3.56 35.71 -2.39
CA GLU A 254 -3.43 36.31 -3.72
C GLU A 254 -4.23 37.61 -3.82
N LEU A 255 -5.41 37.66 -3.19
CA LEU A 255 -6.24 38.87 -3.08
C LEU A 255 -5.57 39.93 -2.19
N LEU A 256 -4.87 39.51 -1.13
CA LEU A 256 -4.15 40.41 -0.24
C LEU A 256 -2.93 41.02 -0.95
N GLU A 257 -2.19 40.21 -1.71
CA GLU A 257 -1.09 40.66 -2.55
C GLU A 257 -1.56 41.63 -3.63
N ALA A 258 -2.65 41.30 -4.34
CA ALA A 258 -3.26 42.19 -5.32
C ALA A 258 -3.70 43.52 -4.68
N LYS A 259 -4.35 43.48 -3.52
CA LYS A 259 -4.77 44.68 -2.77
C LYS A 259 -3.57 45.52 -2.32
N ASN A 260 -2.51 44.88 -1.84
CA ASN A 260 -1.29 45.56 -1.41
C ASN A 260 -0.54 46.17 -2.61
N ALA A 261 -0.53 45.52 -3.77
CA ALA A 261 0.01 46.05 -5.00
C ALA A 261 -0.78 47.29 -5.48
N THR A 262 -2.11 47.21 -5.52
CA THR A 262 -2.97 48.36 -5.88
C THR A 262 -2.82 49.52 -4.88
N ASN A 263 -2.66 49.23 -3.59
CA ASN A 263 -2.41 50.27 -2.58
C ASN A 263 -1.02 50.90 -2.73
N LYS A 264 0.00 50.11 -3.10
CA LYS A 264 1.36 50.61 -3.36
C LYS A 264 1.40 51.51 -4.59
N GLU A 265 0.62 51.19 -5.62
CA GLU A 265 0.42 52.04 -6.80
C GLU A 265 -0.36 53.32 -6.45
N LYS A 266 -1.41 53.25 -5.62
CA LYS A 266 -2.14 54.43 -5.14
C LYS A 266 -1.34 55.33 -4.18
N CYS A 267 -0.28 54.81 -3.55
CA CYS A 267 0.61 55.59 -2.68
C CYS A 267 1.65 56.44 -3.43
N ASN A 268 1.75 56.31 -4.76
CA ASN A 268 2.52 57.23 -5.59
C ASN A 268 1.54 57.94 -6.54
N GLU A 269 1.09 59.14 -6.19
CA GLU A 269 1.12 60.25 -7.16
C GLU A 269 0.65 61.61 -6.64
N ASN A 270 -0.05 61.77 -5.50
CA ASN A 270 -0.53 63.14 -5.19
C ASN A 270 -0.46 63.67 -3.75
N TYR A 271 -0.27 62.90 -2.69
CA TYR A 271 -0.11 63.48 -1.34
C TYR A 271 0.64 62.52 -0.41
N ALA A 272 1.98 62.57 -0.45
CA ALA A 272 2.81 62.03 0.62
C ALA A 272 3.56 63.20 1.25
N PRO A 273 3.15 63.72 2.42
CA PRO A 273 3.97 64.69 3.13
C PRO A 273 5.34 64.05 3.41
N SER A 274 6.40 64.74 3.00
CA SER A 274 7.80 64.28 3.02
C SER A 274 8.28 63.82 4.40
N SER A 275 7.62 64.28 5.46
CA SER A 275 7.81 63.80 6.82
C SER A 275 6.59 64.13 7.68
N LEU A 276 6.32 63.28 8.68
CA LEU A 276 5.33 63.52 9.74
C LEU A 276 5.61 64.85 10.50
N LYS A 277 6.89 65.27 10.54
CA LYS A 277 7.31 66.57 11.10
C LYS A 277 6.85 67.76 10.25
N ASP A 278 6.82 67.60 8.93
CA ASP A 278 6.43 68.67 8.00
C ASP A 278 4.92 68.92 8.10
N THR A 279 4.14 67.84 8.17
CA THR A 279 2.67 67.92 8.34
C THR A 279 2.28 68.55 9.68
N ILE A 280 2.99 68.22 10.77
CA ILE A 280 2.77 68.83 12.08
C ILE A 280 3.13 70.34 12.05
N SER A 281 4.13 70.72 11.27
CA SER A 281 4.56 72.11 11.13
C SER A 281 3.55 72.95 10.32
N GLU A 282 2.98 72.40 9.24
CA GLU A 282 1.91 73.03 8.47
C GLU A 282 0.63 73.21 9.28
N ILE A 283 0.25 72.19 10.07
CA ILE A 283 -0.92 72.28 10.96
C ILE A 283 -0.72 73.36 12.02
N ARG A 284 0.48 73.48 12.60
CA ARG A 284 0.80 74.57 13.54
C ARG A 284 0.69 75.94 12.91
N LEU A 285 1.26 76.14 11.71
CA LEU A 285 1.18 77.41 10.99
C LEU A 285 -0.26 77.80 10.66
N LEU A 286 -1.11 76.84 10.27
CA LEU A 286 -2.52 77.08 10.01
C LEU A 286 -3.30 77.43 11.28
N VAL A 287 -3.03 76.75 12.39
CA VAL A 287 -3.65 77.04 13.69
C VAL A 287 -3.25 78.43 14.17
N ASP A 288 -1.98 78.81 14.04
CA ASP A 288 -1.48 80.14 14.42
C ASP A 288 -2.06 81.24 13.52
N PHE A 289 -2.17 81.00 12.21
CA PHE A 289 -2.79 81.93 11.27
C PHE A 289 -4.27 82.18 11.58
N LEU A 290 -5.02 81.14 11.97
CA LEU A 290 -6.41 81.26 12.39
C LEU A 290 -6.57 81.92 13.77
N ARG A 291 -5.53 81.87 14.61
CA ARG A 291 -5.50 82.51 15.93
C ARG A 291 -5.21 84.01 15.86
N ILE A 292 -4.51 84.46 14.83
CA ILE A 292 -4.22 85.89 14.58
C ILE A 292 -5.43 86.60 13.93
N ARG A 293 -6.35 85.84 13.33
CA ARG A 293 -7.50 86.35 12.57
C ARG A 293 -8.82 86.42 13.35
N ASN A 294 -8.81 86.01 14.61
CA ASN A 294 -9.86 86.21 15.62
C ASN A 294 -9.34 87.13 16.72
#